data_AF-A0A522X5H7-F1
#
_entry.id   AF-A0A522X5H7-F1
#
_cell.length_a   1.000
_cell.length_b   1.000
_cell.length_c   1.000
_cell.angle_alpha   90.00
_cell.angle_beta   90.00
_cell.angle_gamma   90.00
#
_symmetry.space_group_name_H-M   'P 1'
#
loop_
_entity.id
_entity.type
_entity.pdbx_description
1 polymer ?
#
loop_
_entity_poly.entity_id
_entity_poly.type
_entity_poly.pdbx_seq_one_letter_code
_entity_poly.pdbx_strand_id
1 'polypeptide(L)'
;MDFAAFLDRQIAEHAETVARTGAAVREPFQRLVEACLASLAGGGKILFFGNGGSAADAQHLAAELVVRYRYNRKALAAVALTTDTSTLTACANDFSFEEIYSRQIEALGRPGDVAIGITTSGNSPNVLTALAVARDMGLVAAGLSGRDGGKMV
;
A
#
# COMPACT_ATOMS: atom_id res chain seq x y z
N MET A 1 22.17 -15.59 24.47
CA MET A 1 20.95 -15.59 23.66
C MET A 1 20.90 -16.92 22.95
N ASP A 2 19.82 -17.69 23.09
CA ASP A 2 19.64 -18.95 22.37
C ASP A 2 18.99 -18.64 21.01
N PHE A 3 19.77 -18.79 19.94
CA PHE A 3 19.32 -18.47 18.60
C PHE A 3 18.38 -19.52 18.01
N ALA A 4 18.46 -20.77 18.44
CA ALA A 4 17.54 -21.82 17.99
C ALA A 4 16.15 -21.57 18.58
N ALA A 5 16.08 -21.35 19.90
CA ALA A 5 14.82 -21.02 20.57
C ALA A 5 14.21 -19.70 20.05
N PHE A 6 15.04 -18.73 19.64
CA PHE A 6 14.57 -17.51 18.99
C PHE A 6 13.89 -17.81 17.64
N LEU A 7 14.53 -18.60 16.76
CA LEU A 7 13.95 -18.97 15.47
C LEU A 7 12.63 -19.72 15.64
N ASP A 8 12.59 -20.71 16.52
CA ASP A 8 11.39 -21.51 16.78
C ASP A 8 10.21 -20.62 17.19
N ARG A 9 10.47 -19.61 18.04
CA ARG A 9 9.47 -18.62 18.44
C ARG A 9 8.97 -17.79 17.27
N GLN A 10 9.86 -17.26 16.43
CA GLN A 10 9.48 -16.44 15.28
C GLN A 10 8.61 -17.21 14.27
N ILE A 11 8.93 -18.48 14.02
CA ILE A 11 8.13 -19.34 13.14
C ILE A 11 6.75 -19.62 13.76
N ALA A 12 6.68 -19.91 15.05
CA ALA A 12 5.41 -20.13 15.75
C ALA A 12 4.51 -18.88 15.72
N GLU A 13 5.05 -17.70 16.05
CA GLU A 13 4.33 -16.43 16.02
C GLU A 13 3.84 -16.07 14.59
N HIS A 14 4.64 -16.37 13.57
CA HIS A 14 4.25 -16.19 12.18
C HIS A 14 3.06 -17.08 11.80
N ALA A 15 3.12 -18.37 12.13
CA ALA A 15 2.05 -19.33 11.83
C ALA A 15 0.72 -18.91 12.48
N GLU A 16 0.76 -18.46 13.74
CA GLU A 16 -0.43 -17.94 14.43
C GLU A 16 -0.98 -16.68 13.73
N THR A 17 -0.11 -15.76 13.35
CA THR A 17 -0.49 -14.51 12.67
C THR A 17 -1.18 -14.81 11.33
N VAL A 18 -0.65 -15.73 10.54
CA VAL A 18 -1.24 -16.17 9.27
C VAL A 18 -2.63 -16.77 9.48
N ALA A 19 -2.78 -17.66 10.46
CA ALA A 19 -4.06 -18.30 10.77
C ALA A 19 -5.14 -17.25 11.14
N ARG A 20 -4.79 -16.25 11.95
CA ARG A 20 -5.70 -15.18 12.37
C ARG A 20 -6.04 -14.22 11.22
N THR A 21 -5.07 -13.92 10.36
CA THR A 21 -5.23 -12.95 9.27
C THR A 21 -6.31 -13.39 8.30
N GLY A 22 -6.30 -14.66 7.86
CA GLY A 22 -7.25 -15.16 6.86
C GLY A 22 -8.72 -15.01 7.25
N ALA A 23 -9.05 -15.15 8.54
CA ALA A 23 -10.40 -14.91 9.04
C ALA A 23 -10.72 -13.41 9.14
N ALA A 24 -9.76 -12.61 9.62
CA ALA A 24 -9.97 -11.19 9.90
C ALA A 24 -10.12 -10.32 8.65
N VAL A 25 -9.43 -10.65 7.55
CA VAL A 25 -9.37 -9.78 6.36
C VAL A 25 -10.24 -10.24 5.21
N ARG A 26 -11.03 -11.31 5.35
CA ARG A 26 -11.78 -11.91 4.22
C ARG A 26 -12.65 -10.91 3.47
N GLU A 27 -13.52 -10.20 4.19
CA GLU A 27 -14.44 -9.24 3.58
C GLU A 27 -13.70 -7.98 3.08
N PRO A 28 -12.82 -7.31 3.88
CA PRO A 28 -12.02 -6.20 3.37
C PRO A 28 -11.17 -6.54 2.13
N PHE A 29 -10.59 -7.73 2.09
CA PHE A 29 -9.82 -8.22 0.95
C PHE A 29 -10.68 -8.31 -0.31
N GLN A 30 -11.88 -8.89 -0.21
CA GLN A 30 -12.78 -8.98 -1.35
C GLN A 30 -13.14 -7.59 -1.88
N ARG A 31 -13.54 -6.66 -1.00
CA ARG A 31 -13.87 -5.28 -1.41
C ARG A 31 -12.70 -4.56 -2.07
N LEU A 32 -11.48 -4.75 -1.55
CA LEU A 32 -10.27 -4.17 -2.14
C LEU A 32 -10.01 -4.73 -3.55
N VAL A 33 -10.11 -6.05 -3.72
CA VAL A 33 -9.92 -6.69 -5.03
C VAL A 33 -10.98 -6.23 -6.03
N GLU A 34 -12.24 -6.14 -5.62
CA GLU A 34 -13.33 -5.63 -6.47
C GLU A 34 -13.09 -4.19 -6.92
N ALA A 35 -12.65 -3.30 -6.02
CA ALA A 35 -12.30 -1.92 -6.35
C ALA A 35 -11.13 -1.84 -7.34
N CYS A 36 -10.07 -2.63 -7.12
CA CYS A 36 -8.93 -2.70 -8.02
C CYS A 36 -9.32 -3.21 -9.42
N LEU A 37 -10.16 -4.24 -9.49
CA LEU A 37 -10.66 -4.79 -10.76
C LEU A 37 -11.52 -3.76 -11.50
N ALA A 38 -12.42 -3.07 -10.80
CA ALA A 38 -13.27 -2.04 -11.38
C ALA A 38 -12.44 -0.87 -11.93
N SER A 39 -11.45 -0.39 -11.16
CA SER A 39 -10.52 0.66 -11.60
C SER A 39 -9.79 0.25 -12.87
N LEU A 40 -9.14 -0.92 -12.88
CA LEU A 40 -8.37 -1.38 -14.04
C LEU A 40 -9.25 -1.62 -15.27
N ALA A 41 -10.46 -2.16 -15.10
CA ALA A 41 -11.42 -2.35 -16.19
C ALA A 41 -11.91 -1.01 -16.77
N GLY A 42 -12.02 0.02 -15.93
CA GLY A 42 -12.33 1.40 -16.32
C GLY A 42 -11.15 2.18 -16.92
N GLY A 43 -9.98 1.57 -17.07
CA GLY A 43 -8.77 2.24 -17.57
C GLY A 43 -8.01 3.07 -16.53
N GLY A 44 -8.41 2.97 -15.25
CA GLY A 44 -7.68 3.53 -14.12
C GLY A 44 -6.45 2.71 -13.74
N LYS A 45 -5.78 3.14 -12.66
CA LYS A 45 -4.54 2.53 -12.15
C LYS A 45 -4.55 2.37 -10.63
N ILE A 46 -3.58 1.61 -10.13
CA ILE A 46 -3.38 1.39 -8.70
C ILE A 46 -2.08 2.09 -8.26
N LEU A 47 -2.16 2.95 -7.27
CA LEU A 47 -1.04 3.68 -6.67
C LEU A 47 -0.71 3.08 -5.31
N PHE A 48 0.50 2.55 -5.13
CA PHE A 48 0.97 1.97 -3.87
C PHE A 48 1.97 2.88 -3.16
N PHE A 49 1.85 2.99 -1.84
CA PHE A 49 2.78 3.77 -1.03
C PHE A 49 2.84 3.30 0.42
N GLY A 50 3.98 3.51 1.08
CA GLY A 50 4.24 3.06 2.44
C GLY A 50 5.69 3.29 2.83
N ASN A 51 6.04 3.16 4.10
CA ASN A 51 7.37 3.48 4.63
C ASN A 51 8.22 2.22 4.94
N GLY A 52 9.53 2.28 4.72
CA GLY A 52 10.46 1.21 5.11
C GLY A 52 10.13 -0.13 4.43
N GLY A 53 9.90 -1.19 5.21
CA GLY A 53 9.46 -2.49 4.67
C GLY A 53 8.18 -2.37 3.84
N SER A 54 7.23 -1.52 4.26
CA SER A 54 6.02 -1.25 3.50
C SER A 54 6.29 -0.50 2.18
N ALA A 55 7.41 0.23 2.07
CA ALA A 55 7.83 0.83 0.81
C ALA A 55 8.35 -0.23 -0.17
N ALA A 56 9.04 -1.25 0.34
CA ALA A 56 9.47 -2.41 -0.43
C ALA A 56 8.27 -3.23 -0.93
N ASP A 57 7.28 -3.46 -0.07
CA ASP A 57 6.03 -4.13 -0.46
C ASP A 57 5.27 -3.34 -1.55
N ALA A 58 5.23 -2.01 -1.44
CA ALA A 58 4.58 -1.15 -2.44
C ALA A 58 5.18 -1.35 -3.85
N GLN A 59 6.50 -1.30 -3.99
CA GLN A 59 7.16 -1.51 -5.28
C GLN A 59 7.10 -2.97 -5.75
N HIS A 60 7.11 -3.95 -4.83
CA HIS A 60 6.94 -5.35 -5.17
C HIS A 60 5.55 -5.58 -5.78
N LEU A 61 4.48 -5.15 -5.10
CA LEU A 61 3.11 -5.27 -5.63
C LEU A 61 2.94 -4.56 -6.98
N ALA A 62 3.48 -3.35 -7.13
CA ALA A 62 3.44 -2.65 -8.41
C ALA A 62 4.17 -3.43 -9.52
N ALA A 63 5.35 -3.98 -9.24
CA ALA A 63 6.12 -4.78 -10.20
C ALA A 63 5.37 -6.06 -10.63
N GLU A 64 4.75 -6.77 -9.69
CA GLU A 64 3.95 -7.97 -9.98
C GLU A 64 2.76 -7.67 -10.91
N LEU A 65 2.16 -6.47 -10.79
CA LEU A 65 1.08 -6.00 -11.65
C LEU A 65 1.57 -5.54 -13.03
N VAL A 66 2.66 -4.77 -13.08
CA VAL A 66 3.18 -4.24 -14.35
C VAL A 66 3.85 -5.33 -15.20
N VAL A 67 4.69 -6.17 -14.59
CA VAL A 67 5.51 -7.16 -15.30
C VAL A 67 4.74 -8.48 -15.44
N ARG A 68 4.74 -9.30 -14.39
CA ARG A 68 4.11 -10.64 -14.37
C ARG A 68 4.18 -11.22 -12.96
N TYR A 69 3.05 -11.72 -12.46
CA TYR A 69 2.99 -12.55 -11.25
C TYR A 69 3.19 -14.05 -11.55
N ARG A 70 2.11 -14.80 -11.80
CA ARG A 70 2.16 -16.27 -11.99
C ARG A 70 2.09 -16.75 -13.43
N TYR A 71 1.30 -16.09 -14.26
CA TYR A 71 1.08 -16.49 -15.66
C TYR A 71 1.21 -15.28 -16.57
N ASN A 72 1.48 -15.54 -17.85
CA ASN A 72 1.64 -14.48 -18.83
C ASN A 72 0.28 -13.83 -19.13
N ARG A 73 0.21 -12.50 -19.04
CA ARG A 73 -0.98 -11.69 -19.29
C ARG A 73 -0.57 -10.28 -19.73
N LYS A 74 -1.54 -9.47 -20.16
CA LYS A 74 -1.31 -8.04 -20.41
C LYS A 74 -0.86 -7.33 -19.13
N ALA A 75 0.02 -6.34 -19.25
CA ALA A 75 0.42 -5.48 -18.13
C ALA A 75 -0.80 -4.80 -17.49
N LEU A 76 -0.77 -4.62 -16.16
CA LEU A 76 -1.78 -3.89 -15.41
C LEU A 76 -1.18 -2.58 -14.91
N ALA A 77 -1.94 -1.49 -14.99
CA ALA A 77 -1.46 -0.17 -14.63
C ALA A 77 -1.31 -0.05 -13.11
N ALA A 78 -0.07 -0.04 -12.63
CA ALA A 78 0.27 0.18 -11.23
C ALA A 78 1.55 1.01 -11.10
N VAL A 79 1.62 1.83 -10.06
CA VAL A 79 2.79 2.68 -9.76
C VAL A 79 3.05 2.63 -8.26
N ALA A 80 4.32 2.47 -7.88
CA ALA A 80 4.75 2.67 -6.51
C ALA A 80 5.28 4.09 -6.35
N LEU A 81 4.73 4.86 -5.41
CA LEU A 81 5.11 6.25 -5.15
C LEU A 81 6.38 6.36 -4.27
N THR A 82 7.07 5.23 -4.09
CA THR A 82 8.20 5.06 -3.14
C THR A 82 9.54 5.01 -3.84
N THR A 83 9.59 5.05 -5.17
CA THR A 83 10.80 4.71 -5.95
C THR A 83 11.53 5.90 -6.52
N ASP A 84 10.82 7.00 -6.83
CA ASP A 84 11.47 8.22 -7.33
C ASP A 84 12.08 8.99 -6.16
N THR A 85 13.37 8.75 -5.92
CA THR A 85 14.09 9.38 -4.83
C THR A 85 14.15 10.90 -4.97
N SER A 86 14.20 11.44 -6.19
CA SER A 86 14.23 12.89 -6.39
C SER A 86 12.91 13.52 -5.98
N THR A 87 11.78 12.90 -6.33
CA THR A 87 10.45 13.36 -5.90
C THR A 87 10.29 13.28 -4.38
N LEU A 88 10.71 12.17 -3.76
CA LEU A 88 10.61 11.98 -2.32
C LEU A 88 11.47 12.98 -1.54
N THR A 89 12.75 13.16 -1.91
CA THR A 89 13.66 14.03 -1.16
C THR A 89 13.37 15.50 -1.39
N ALA A 90 13.02 15.92 -2.62
CA ALA A 90 12.62 17.29 -2.89
C ALA A 90 11.35 17.67 -2.12
N CYS A 91 10.30 16.83 -2.17
CA CYS A 91 9.06 17.12 -1.43
C CYS A 91 9.29 17.14 0.09
N ALA A 92 10.09 16.21 0.62
CA ALA A 92 10.43 16.21 2.04
C ALA A 92 11.22 17.45 2.47
N ASN A 93 12.11 17.96 1.61
CA ASN A 93 12.94 19.13 1.87
C ASN A 93 12.15 20.44 1.75
N ASP A 94 11.34 20.57 0.71
CA ASP A 94 10.69 21.83 0.35
C ASP A 94 9.33 22.02 1.03
N PHE A 95 8.68 20.91 1.44
CA PHE A 95 7.40 20.91 2.13
C PHE A 95 7.51 20.20 3.48
N SER A 96 7.31 18.88 3.48
CA SER A 96 7.42 18.05 4.67
C SER A 96 7.49 16.58 4.28
N PHE A 97 8.05 15.74 5.15
CA PHE A 97 8.00 14.29 4.94
C PHE A 97 6.55 13.75 4.93
N GLU A 98 5.60 14.48 5.52
CA GLU A 98 4.17 14.12 5.53
C GLU A 98 3.50 14.28 4.16
N GLU A 99 4.06 15.08 3.25
CA GLU A 99 3.45 15.36 1.95
C GLU A 99 4.00 14.51 0.79
N ILE A 100 5.04 13.70 1.04
CA ILE A 100 5.81 13.02 -0.02
C ILE A 100 4.95 12.12 -0.93
N TYR A 101 3.87 11.55 -0.40
CA TYR A 101 2.93 10.72 -1.18
C TYR A 101 1.71 11.50 -1.65
N SER A 102 1.17 12.42 -0.84
CA SER A 102 0.01 13.23 -1.26
C SER A 102 0.35 14.10 -2.45
N ARG A 103 1.55 14.69 -2.51
CA ARG A 103 2.01 15.47 -3.68
C ARG A 103 2.01 14.66 -4.96
N GLN A 104 2.40 13.40 -4.88
CA GLN A 104 2.39 12.48 -6.02
C GLN A 104 0.97 12.05 -6.40
N ILE A 105 0.08 11.87 -5.42
CA ILE A 105 -1.34 11.60 -5.67
C ILE A 105 -2.01 12.79 -6.35
N GLU A 106 -1.74 14.03 -5.92
CA GLU A 106 -2.22 15.25 -6.58
C GLU A 106 -1.82 15.28 -8.06
N ALA A 107 -0.56 14.96 -8.36
CA ALA A 107 -0.04 15.01 -9.72
C ALA A 107 -0.59 13.87 -10.61
N LEU A 108 -0.57 12.63 -10.09
CA LEU A 108 -0.75 11.41 -10.88
C LEU A 108 -2.16 10.82 -10.78
N GLY A 109 -2.85 11.05 -9.66
CA GLY A 109 -4.16 10.50 -9.37
C GLY A 109 -5.25 11.06 -10.28
N ARG A 110 -6.20 10.20 -10.65
CA ARG A 110 -7.41 10.55 -11.41
C ARG A 110 -8.63 9.90 -10.73
N PRO A 111 -9.82 10.52 -10.84
CA PRO A 111 -11.05 9.92 -10.34
C PRO A 111 -11.23 8.48 -10.85
N GLY A 112 -11.55 7.57 -9.95
CA GLY A 112 -11.68 6.13 -10.25
C GLY A 112 -10.39 5.30 -10.11
N ASP A 113 -9.21 5.92 -9.94
CA ASP A 113 -8.00 5.19 -9.54
C ASP A 113 -8.10 4.67 -8.09
N VAL A 114 -7.25 3.71 -7.73
CA VAL A 114 -7.14 3.19 -6.36
C VAL A 114 -5.81 3.63 -5.74
N ALA A 115 -5.87 4.24 -4.55
CA ALA A 115 -4.72 4.60 -3.74
C ALA A 115 -4.61 3.62 -2.54
N ILE A 116 -3.54 2.83 -2.49
CA ILE A 116 -3.32 1.80 -1.46
C ILE A 116 -2.14 2.21 -0.58
N GLY A 117 -2.45 2.63 0.64
CA GLY A 117 -1.48 2.94 1.68
C GLY A 117 -1.11 1.71 2.51
N ILE A 118 0.18 1.48 2.75
CA ILE A 118 0.68 0.36 3.54
C ILE A 118 1.39 0.91 4.79
N THR A 119 0.85 0.58 5.96
CA THR A 119 1.43 0.98 7.26
C THR A 119 1.09 -0.02 8.34
N THR A 120 2.11 -0.60 8.97
CA THR A 120 1.94 -1.61 10.02
C THR A 120 1.26 -1.07 11.28
N SER A 121 1.32 0.25 11.51
CA SER A 121 0.76 0.90 12.69
C SER A 121 -0.56 1.60 12.46
N GLY A 122 -0.95 1.85 11.21
CA GLY A 122 -2.13 2.67 10.89
C GLY A 122 -1.95 4.16 11.19
N ASN A 123 -0.74 4.60 11.54
CA ASN A 123 -0.48 5.92 12.12
C ASN A 123 0.58 6.73 11.37
N SER A 124 1.10 6.24 10.24
CA SER A 124 2.09 6.96 9.44
C SER A 124 1.49 8.23 8.83
N PRO A 125 1.92 9.45 9.23
CA PRO A 125 1.28 10.69 8.79
C PRO A 125 1.25 10.85 7.27
N ASN A 126 2.38 10.55 6.61
CA ASN A 126 2.48 10.64 5.15
C ASN A 126 1.55 9.68 4.38
N VAL A 127 1.23 8.53 4.95
CA VAL A 127 0.25 7.59 4.38
C VAL A 127 -1.17 8.11 4.61
N LEU A 128 -1.47 8.62 5.81
CA LEU A 128 -2.81 9.14 6.14
C LEU A 128 -3.16 10.38 5.31
N THR A 129 -2.22 11.32 5.17
CA THR A 129 -2.38 12.53 4.35
C THR A 129 -2.64 12.17 2.89
N ALA A 130 -1.89 11.20 2.35
CA ALA A 130 -2.07 10.71 1.00
C ALA A 130 -3.44 10.06 0.76
N LEU A 131 -3.93 9.26 1.72
CA LEU A 131 -5.27 8.66 1.63
C LEU A 131 -6.39 9.71 1.76
N ALA A 132 -6.19 10.77 2.54
CA ALA A 132 -7.12 11.89 2.60
C ALA A 132 -7.23 12.60 1.25
N VAL A 133 -6.09 13.00 0.68
CA VAL A 133 -6.03 13.65 -0.64
C VAL A 133 -6.62 12.76 -1.75
N ALA A 134 -6.35 11.45 -1.72
CA ALA A 134 -6.95 10.51 -2.65
C ALA A 134 -8.48 10.55 -2.62
N ARG A 135 -9.09 10.53 -1.41
CA ARG A 135 -10.55 10.62 -1.26
C ARG A 135 -11.11 11.92 -1.82
N ASP A 136 -10.45 13.04 -1.50
CA ASP A 136 -10.89 14.36 -1.96
C ASP A 136 -10.84 14.50 -3.49
N MET A 137 -9.91 13.79 -4.14
CA MET A 137 -9.77 13.75 -5.60
C MET A 137 -10.66 12.69 -6.28
N GLY A 138 -11.47 11.94 -5.54
CA GLY A 138 -12.35 10.91 -6.09
C GLY A 138 -11.67 9.60 -6.43
N LEU A 139 -10.51 9.32 -5.82
CA LEU A 139 -9.90 7.99 -5.85
C LEU A 139 -10.50 7.10 -4.76
N VAL A 140 -10.45 5.79 -4.98
CA VAL A 140 -10.72 4.82 -3.92
C VAL A 140 -9.50 4.74 -3.01
N ALA A 141 -9.61 5.24 -1.78
CA ALA A 141 -8.57 5.12 -0.77
C ALA A 141 -8.71 3.83 0.04
N ALA A 142 -7.66 3.00 0.06
CA ALA A 142 -7.61 1.74 0.77
C ALA A 142 -6.30 1.57 1.56
N GLY A 143 -6.33 0.73 2.59
CA GLY A 143 -5.22 0.55 3.51
C GLY A 143 -4.87 -0.91 3.76
N LEU A 144 -3.58 -1.23 3.78
CA LEU A 144 -3.03 -2.47 4.36
C LEU A 144 -2.38 -2.11 5.69
N SER A 145 -3.00 -2.55 6.79
CA SER A 145 -2.54 -2.23 8.14
C SER A 145 -2.58 -3.41 9.10
N GLY A 146 -2.15 -3.18 10.33
CA GLY A 146 -2.14 -4.16 11.42
C GLY A 146 -2.49 -3.51 12.75
N ARG A 147 -2.26 -4.25 13.85
CA ARG A 147 -2.64 -3.82 15.21
C ARG A 147 -4.15 -3.53 15.29
N ASP A 148 -4.52 -2.36 15.78
CA ASP A 148 -5.89 -1.83 15.89
C ASP A 148 -6.29 -0.96 14.68
N GLY A 149 -5.43 -0.85 13.67
CA GLY A 149 -5.65 -0.01 12.48
C GLY A 149 -5.31 1.48 12.67
N GLY A 150 -5.01 1.94 13.89
CA GLY A 150 -4.62 3.32 14.17
C GLY A 150 -5.63 4.36 13.64
N LYS A 151 -5.12 5.50 13.16
CA LYS A 151 -5.94 6.58 12.57
C LYS A 151 -6.42 6.31 11.14
N MET A 152 -6.12 5.13 10.59
CA MET A 152 -6.52 4.75 9.23
C MET A 152 -7.97 4.27 9.14
N VAL A 153 -8.51 3.79 10.27
CA VAL A 153 -9.89 3.29 10.45
C VAL A 153 -10.76 4.27 11.22
#